data_AF-A0A7W0VVL6-F1
#
_entry.id   AF-A0A7W0VVL6-F1
#
_cell.length_a   1.000
_cell.length_b   1.000
_cell.length_c   1.000
_cell.angle_alpha   90.00
_cell.angle_beta   90.00
_cell.angle_gamma   90.00
#
_symmetry.space_group_name_H-M   'P 1'
#
loop_
_entity.id
_entity.type
_entity.pdbx_description
1 polymer ?
#
loop_
_entity_poly.entity_id
_entity_poly.type
_entity_poly.pdbx_seq_one_letter_code
_entity_poly.pdbx_strand_id
1 'polypeptide(L)'
;MNVRATLIALIVMTPYISGAAPVGDFVPSERTRDGIQFVRKVLPARNIAAGTLAQSKVIYLNRTGITLSPGDDDARTNRSSIISGQRSVPAWNTSAANWAATVACMKDMFAPFDVTVTDVDPGNVPHMEAVFGGSPGNIGMGQGVGGVSPFTTDCAVIENSIVFTFTNVLPQGAQAICEIMAQEVAHSYGLDHEMLASDPMTYLSFNGARSFKDQTVPCGEYQNRACGIGGSTCRANQNSVKLLTERLGRADLVAPTLDISSPADGETVAPGFEVAATAMDNVAVTGARLFVDDVDLGAVTGPGPYMFPTDPSLADGAHVLKVEVTDGKHPVTRTITVNVARGGGSGGGDGDGGEDGASPEDDGAITGGCSTGGSGAGLWLALWLGLAVARRGVRRL
;
A
#
# COMPACT_ATOMS: atom_id res chain seq x y z
N MET A 1 -16.25 1.79 -81.59
CA MET A 1 -16.95 0.84 -80.72
C MET A 1 -16.34 0.90 -79.34
N ASN A 2 -17.19 1.01 -78.32
CA ASN A 2 -16.88 1.45 -76.95
C ASN A 2 -15.87 0.57 -76.19
N VAL A 3 -14.83 1.19 -75.62
CA VAL A 3 -14.07 0.63 -74.50
C VAL A 3 -14.67 1.22 -73.22
N ARG A 4 -15.38 0.39 -72.44
CA ARG A 4 -15.85 0.76 -71.10
C ARG A 4 -14.66 0.77 -70.15
N ALA A 5 -14.25 1.95 -69.70
CA ALA A 5 -13.32 2.10 -68.59
C ALA A 5 -14.05 1.84 -67.28
N THR A 6 -13.72 0.72 -66.62
CA THR A 6 -14.17 0.42 -65.26
C THR A 6 -13.42 1.34 -64.29
N LEU A 7 -14.13 2.32 -63.74
CA LEU A 7 -13.60 3.20 -62.70
C LEU A 7 -13.50 2.39 -61.39
N ILE A 8 -12.29 1.92 -61.06
CA ILE A 8 -12.00 1.40 -59.73
C ILE A 8 -11.96 2.62 -58.80
N ALA A 9 -13.00 2.77 -57.97
CA ALA A 9 -13.00 3.73 -56.89
C ALA A 9 -11.91 3.32 -55.88
N LEU A 10 -10.74 3.96 -55.99
CA LEU A 10 -9.73 3.91 -54.95
C LEU A 10 -10.34 4.64 -53.74
N ILE A 11 -10.91 3.87 -52.79
CA ILE A 11 -11.27 4.38 -51.48
C ILE A 11 -9.95 4.76 -50.82
N VAL A 12 -9.57 6.02 -50.95
CA VAL A 12 -8.57 6.63 -50.08
C VAL A 12 -9.22 6.58 -48.70
N MET A 13 -8.83 5.60 -47.89
CA MET A 13 -9.04 5.67 -46.44
C MET A 13 -8.28 6.90 -45.97
N THR A 14 -8.97 8.03 -45.88
CA THR A 14 -8.49 9.17 -45.11
C THR A 14 -8.26 8.66 -43.68
N PRO A 15 -7.04 8.79 -43.13
CA PRO A 15 -6.83 8.48 -41.73
C PRO A 15 -7.76 9.39 -40.93
N TYR A 16 -8.67 8.77 -40.18
CA TYR A 16 -9.48 9.46 -39.18
C TYR A 16 -8.51 9.95 -38.09
N ILE A 17 -8.01 11.19 -38.22
CA ILE A 17 -7.37 11.89 -37.11
C ILE A 17 -8.49 12.71 -36.45
N SER A 18 -9.10 12.18 -35.41
CA SER A 18 -10.00 12.97 -34.56
C SER A 18 -9.53 12.98 -33.12
N GLY A 19 -8.23 13.23 -32.93
CA GLY A 19 -7.64 13.70 -31.68
C GLY A 19 -7.04 15.09 -31.90
N ALA A 20 -7.04 15.95 -30.88
CA ALA A 20 -6.32 17.22 -30.96
C ALA A 20 -4.82 16.93 -31.09
N ALA A 21 -4.13 17.61 -32.03
CA ALA A 21 -2.69 17.42 -32.22
C ALA A 21 -1.93 17.78 -30.92
N PRO A 22 -0.81 17.11 -30.61
CA PRO A 22 0.04 17.49 -29.49
C PRO A 22 0.45 18.97 -29.59
N VAL A 23 0.44 19.67 -28.46
CA VAL A 23 0.89 21.07 -28.36
C VAL A 23 2.12 21.11 -27.47
N GLY A 24 3.30 21.20 -28.09
CA GLY A 24 4.55 20.97 -27.38
C GLY A 24 4.58 19.57 -26.78
N ASP A 25 4.84 19.47 -25.48
CA ASP A 25 4.87 18.20 -24.75
C ASP A 25 3.51 17.77 -24.21
N PHE A 26 2.42 18.47 -24.53
CA PHE A 26 1.09 18.09 -24.09
C PHE A 26 0.42 17.24 -25.16
N VAL A 27 0.05 16.01 -24.78
CA VAL A 27 -0.65 15.06 -25.64
C VAL A 27 -2.10 14.96 -25.15
N PRO A 28 -3.05 15.59 -25.83
CA PRO A 28 -4.47 15.36 -25.59
C PRO A 28 -4.80 13.90 -25.88
N SER A 29 -5.82 13.41 -25.19
CA SER A 29 -6.50 12.20 -25.60
C SER A 29 -6.97 12.31 -27.04
N GLU A 30 -6.80 11.20 -27.75
CA GLU A 30 -7.41 11.00 -29.04
C GLU A 30 -8.93 11.15 -28.88
N ARG A 31 -9.53 10.53 -27.85
CA ARG A 31 -10.99 10.54 -27.66
C ARG A 31 -11.47 11.63 -26.70
N THR A 32 -12.64 12.19 -27.00
CA THR A 32 -13.40 13.01 -26.03
C THR A 32 -14.47 12.16 -25.36
N ARG A 33 -14.70 12.41 -24.06
CA ARG A 33 -15.83 11.87 -23.29
C ARG A 33 -16.75 13.04 -22.96
N ASP A 34 -17.95 13.06 -23.52
CA ASP A 34 -18.93 14.13 -23.31
C ASP A 34 -18.40 15.55 -23.64
N GLY A 35 -17.55 15.64 -24.67
CA GLY A 35 -16.91 16.90 -25.08
C GLY A 35 -15.69 17.31 -24.25
N ILE A 36 -15.29 16.48 -23.28
CA ILE A 36 -14.11 16.70 -22.44
C ILE A 36 -12.92 15.86 -22.93
N GLN A 37 -11.75 16.48 -22.96
CA GLN A 37 -10.45 15.85 -23.20
C GLN A 37 -9.64 15.80 -21.91
N PHE A 38 -8.90 14.71 -21.72
CA PHE A 38 -7.83 14.66 -20.72
C PHE A 38 -6.47 14.74 -21.42
N VAL A 39 -5.52 15.39 -20.78
CA VAL A 39 -4.23 15.72 -21.39
C VAL A 39 -3.13 15.10 -20.55
N ARG A 40 -2.11 14.54 -21.20
CA ARG A 40 -0.91 14.10 -20.51
C ARG A 40 0.28 14.95 -20.91
N LYS A 41 1.05 15.40 -19.92
CA LYS A 41 2.31 16.12 -20.13
C LYS A 41 3.45 15.11 -20.24
N VAL A 42 4.06 15.01 -21.43
CA VAL A 42 5.19 14.12 -21.69
C VAL A 42 6.40 14.58 -20.91
N LEU A 43 6.99 13.66 -20.14
CA LEU A 43 8.25 13.81 -19.43
C LEU A 43 9.27 12.80 -19.95
N PRO A 44 10.57 13.11 -19.87
CA PRO A 44 11.62 12.16 -20.24
C PRO A 44 11.58 10.91 -19.36
N ALA A 45 12.18 9.83 -19.87
CA ALA A 45 12.36 8.59 -19.13
C ALA A 45 13.08 8.83 -17.80
N ARG A 46 12.64 8.14 -16.74
CA ARG A 46 13.24 8.23 -15.40
C ARG A 46 14.24 7.11 -15.14
N ASN A 47 14.21 6.02 -15.92
CA ASN A 47 15.10 4.86 -15.79
C ASN A 47 15.06 4.23 -14.38
N ILE A 48 13.86 4.14 -13.79
CA ILE A 48 13.65 3.47 -12.50
C ILE A 48 13.74 1.96 -12.73
N ALA A 49 14.45 1.25 -11.84
CA ALA A 49 14.58 -0.20 -11.91
C ALA A 49 13.19 -0.88 -11.80
N ALA A 50 13.01 -1.96 -12.57
CA ALA A 50 11.79 -2.74 -12.51
C ALA A 50 11.59 -3.33 -11.09
N GLY A 51 10.36 -3.26 -10.58
CA GLY A 51 10.03 -3.74 -9.24
C GLY A 51 10.37 -2.77 -8.10
N THR A 52 10.95 -1.60 -8.37
CA THR A 52 11.07 -0.54 -7.35
C THR A 52 9.69 0.00 -6.99
N LEU A 53 9.33 -0.09 -5.71
CA LEU A 53 8.12 0.50 -5.16
C LEU A 53 8.23 2.03 -5.11
N ALA A 54 7.11 2.69 -5.37
CA ALA A 54 6.96 4.13 -5.23
C ALA A 54 7.21 4.57 -3.78
N GLN A 55 7.80 5.75 -3.62
CA GLN A 55 7.94 6.41 -2.32
C GLN A 55 6.68 7.21 -1.97
N SER A 56 6.04 7.82 -2.96
CA SER A 56 4.77 8.54 -2.83
C SER A 56 3.60 7.57 -2.71
N LYS A 57 3.49 6.89 -1.55
CA LYS A 57 2.37 6.01 -1.19
C LYS A 57 1.24 6.72 -0.44
N VAL A 58 1.21 8.05 -0.51
CA VAL A 58 0.08 8.86 -0.04
C VAL A 58 -0.54 9.54 -1.25
N ILE A 59 -1.86 9.50 -1.37
CA ILE A 59 -2.64 10.29 -2.33
C ILE A 59 -3.38 11.35 -1.51
N TYR A 60 -2.92 12.59 -1.59
CA TYR A 60 -3.57 13.73 -0.95
C TYR A 60 -4.63 14.32 -1.88
N LEU A 61 -5.87 14.35 -1.41
CA LEU A 61 -7.02 14.90 -2.12
C LEU A 61 -7.17 16.38 -1.79
N ASN A 62 -6.53 17.25 -2.57
CA ASN A 62 -6.57 18.69 -2.36
C ASN A 62 -7.80 19.31 -3.03
N ARG A 63 -8.79 19.70 -2.23
CA ARG A 63 -9.94 20.53 -2.68
C ARG A 63 -9.88 22.00 -2.24
N THR A 64 -8.88 22.38 -1.45
CA THR A 64 -8.81 23.69 -0.78
C THR A 64 -8.20 24.77 -1.67
N GLY A 65 -7.66 24.36 -2.83
CA GLY A 65 -6.98 25.23 -3.78
C GLY A 65 -5.48 25.27 -3.52
N ILE A 66 -4.72 25.64 -4.55
CA ILE A 66 -3.26 25.58 -4.51
C ILE A 66 -2.64 26.69 -5.35
N THR A 67 -1.48 27.18 -4.92
CA THR A 67 -0.59 28.03 -5.73
C THR A 67 0.67 27.28 -6.04
N LEU A 68 1.01 27.20 -7.32
CA LEU A 68 2.05 26.35 -7.87
C LEU A 68 3.15 27.19 -8.50
N SER A 69 4.37 26.68 -8.42
CA SER A 69 5.53 27.19 -9.16
C SER A 69 5.96 26.19 -10.25
N PRO A 70 6.49 26.66 -11.40
CA PRO A 70 6.99 25.77 -12.43
C PRO A 70 8.26 25.04 -11.96
N GLY A 71 8.45 23.80 -12.39
CA GLY A 71 9.66 23.01 -12.12
C GLY A 71 9.44 21.52 -12.27
N ASP A 72 10.41 20.72 -11.83
CA ASP A 72 10.20 19.29 -11.64
C ASP A 72 9.09 19.06 -10.61
N ASP A 73 8.27 18.03 -10.83
CA ASP A 73 7.14 17.73 -9.95
C ASP A 73 7.60 17.43 -8.52
N ASP A 74 7.10 18.22 -7.56
CA ASP A 74 7.26 17.99 -6.14
C ASP A 74 6.12 18.64 -5.36
N ALA A 75 5.10 17.84 -5.04
CA ALA A 75 3.93 18.21 -4.26
C ALA A 75 4.26 18.83 -2.89
N ARG A 76 5.36 18.41 -2.24
CA ARG A 76 5.77 18.95 -0.94
C ARG A 76 6.20 20.42 -1.02
N THR A 77 6.51 20.91 -2.23
CA THR A 77 6.93 22.28 -2.49
C THR A 77 6.06 23.00 -3.52
N ASN A 78 4.89 22.42 -3.86
CA ASN A 78 3.97 22.94 -4.86
C ASN A 78 4.65 23.24 -6.21
N ARG A 79 5.59 22.38 -6.64
CA ARG A 79 6.23 22.48 -7.95
C ARG A 79 5.60 21.50 -8.93
N SER A 80 5.29 21.97 -10.14
CA SER A 80 4.70 21.13 -11.18
C SER A 80 5.33 21.36 -12.54
N SER A 81 5.55 20.27 -13.28
CA SER A 81 6.06 20.28 -14.65
C SER A 81 5.01 20.67 -15.69
N ILE A 82 3.74 20.70 -15.29
CA ILE A 82 2.60 21.05 -16.13
C ILE A 82 2.50 22.56 -16.39
N ILE A 83 3.03 23.39 -15.49
CA ILE A 83 2.91 24.85 -15.61
C ILE A 83 4.24 25.49 -16.04
N SER A 84 4.15 26.56 -16.83
CA SER A 84 5.31 27.32 -17.34
C SER A 84 5.59 28.63 -16.58
N GLY A 85 4.75 28.96 -15.60
CA GLY A 85 4.88 30.12 -14.73
C GLY A 85 4.02 29.92 -13.50
N GLN A 86 4.12 30.82 -12.50
CA GLN A 86 3.30 30.71 -11.30
C GLN A 86 1.80 30.72 -11.66
N ARG A 87 1.03 29.79 -11.09
CA ARG A 87 -0.41 29.60 -11.33
C ARG A 87 -1.12 29.30 -10.03
N SER A 88 -2.41 29.59 -9.98
CA SER A 88 -3.25 29.24 -8.84
C SER A 88 -4.52 28.56 -9.32
N VAL A 89 -4.86 27.44 -8.69
CA VAL A 89 -6.12 26.72 -8.90
C VAL A 89 -7.03 27.01 -7.70
N PRO A 90 -8.22 27.58 -7.93
CA PRO A 90 -9.15 27.87 -6.84
C PRO A 90 -9.73 26.58 -6.25
N ALA A 91 -10.17 26.64 -5.00
CA ALA A 91 -10.84 25.56 -4.29
C ALA A 91 -12.06 25.01 -5.05
N TRP A 92 -12.33 23.72 -4.91
CA TRP A 92 -13.59 23.15 -5.37
C TRP A 92 -14.71 23.41 -4.37
N ASN A 93 -15.60 24.33 -4.74
CA ASN A 93 -16.78 24.65 -3.94
C ASN A 93 -17.90 23.61 -4.15
N THR A 94 -17.84 22.51 -3.41
CA THR A 94 -18.84 21.44 -3.41
C THR A 94 -19.46 21.23 -2.04
N SER A 95 -20.62 20.56 -1.98
CA SER A 95 -21.26 20.25 -0.70
C SER A 95 -20.41 19.27 0.12
N ALA A 96 -20.49 19.35 1.45
CA ALA A 96 -19.78 18.43 2.34
C ALA A 96 -20.12 16.95 2.03
N ALA A 97 -21.39 16.66 1.68
CA ALA A 97 -21.82 15.33 1.30
C ALA A 97 -21.16 14.84 -0.01
N ASN A 98 -21.08 15.70 -1.04
CA ASN A 98 -20.46 15.33 -2.30
C ASN A 98 -18.94 15.17 -2.15
N TRP A 99 -18.29 16.00 -1.32
CA TRP A 99 -16.89 15.81 -0.98
C TRP A 99 -16.66 14.48 -0.26
N ALA A 100 -17.42 14.19 0.80
CA ALA A 100 -17.30 12.93 1.55
C ALA A 100 -17.50 11.70 0.64
N ALA A 101 -18.47 11.75 -0.28
CA ALA A 101 -18.68 10.70 -1.27
C ALA A 101 -17.50 10.57 -2.27
N THR A 102 -16.88 11.68 -2.67
CA THR A 102 -15.70 11.67 -3.55
C THR A 102 -14.50 11.04 -2.84
N VAL A 103 -14.25 11.43 -1.58
CA VAL A 103 -13.18 10.86 -0.74
C VAL A 103 -13.41 9.36 -0.51
N ALA A 104 -14.64 8.94 -0.21
CA ALA A 104 -14.99 7.53 -0.04
C ALA A 104 -14.73 6.74 -1.33
N CYS A 105 -15.17 7.25 -2.48
CA CYS A 105 -14.91 6.60 -3.76
C CYS A 105 -13.40 6.48 -4.06
N MET A 106 -12.61 7.53 -3.80
CA MET A 106 -11.16 7.47 -4.00
C MET A 106 -10.50 6.43 -3.07
N LYS A 107 -10.94 6.34 -1.81
CA LYS A 107 -10.49 5.30 -0.88
C LYS A 107 -10.83 3.90 -1.40
N ASP A 108 -12.05 3.67 -1.84
CA ASP A 108 -12.48 2.37 -2.37
C ASP A 108 -11.71 1.97 -3.64
N MET A 109 -11.45 2.93 -4.53
CA MET A 109 -10.71 2.71 -5.78
C MET A 109 -9.29 2.19 -5.54
N PHE A 110 -8.62 2.71 -4.52
CA PHE A 110 -7.23 2.42 -4.21
C PHE A 110 -7.03 1.44 -3.04
N ALA A 111 -8.11 1.03 -2.35
CA ALA A 111 -8.09 0.08 -1.24
C ALA A 111 -7.34 -1.26 -1.50
N PRO A 112 -7.26 -1.80 -2.74
CA PRO A 112 -6.48 -3.01 -2.99
C PRO A 112 -4.95 -2.85 -2.87
N PHE A 113 -4.43 -1.62 -2.83
CA PHE A 113 -3.00 -1.33 -2.90
C PHE A 113 -2.47 -0.77 -1.59
N ASP A 114 -1.17 -0.94 -1.33
CA ASP A 114 -0.50 -0.34 -0.18
C ASP A 114 -0.28 1.17 -0.41
N VAL A 115 -1.37 1.93 -0.28
CA VAL A 115 -1.42 3.37 -0.48
C VAL A 115 -2.44 3.98 0.49
N THR A 116 -2.11 5.15 1.03
CA THR A 116 -2.99 5.91 1.92
C THR A 116 -3.67 7.03 1.15
N VAL A 117 -5.00 7.04 1.10
CA VAL A 117 -5.78 8.14 0.53
C VAL A 117 -6.29 9.04 1.65
N THR A 118 -5.96 10.34 1.61
CA THR A 118 -6.29 11.31 2.66
C THR A 118 -6.74 12.65 2.07
N ASP A 119 -7.66 13.34 2.74
CA ASP A 119 -8.01 14.74 2.48
C ASP A 119 -7.41 15.72 3.50
N VAL A 120 -6.50 15.22 4.35
CA VAL A 120 -5.64 16.01 5.23
C VAL A 120 -4.27 16.16 4.57
N ASP A 121 -3.80 17.40 4.46
CA ASP A 121 -2.51 17.75 3.89
C ASP A 121 -1.37 16.99 4.63
N PRO A 122 -0.59 16.15 3.93
CA PRO A 122 0.46 15.35 4.53
C PRO A 122 1.78 16.14 4.74
N GLY A 123 1.84 17.42 4.35
CA GLY A 123 3.02 18.26 4.47
C GLY A 123 4.21 17.72 3.67
N ASN A 124 5.33 17.46 4.36
CA ASN A 124 6.57 17.01 3.73
C ASN A 124 6.68 15.49 3.49
N VAL A 125 5.65 14.71 3.84
CA VAL A 125 5.61 13.28 3.53
C VAL A 125 5.51 13.10 2.00
N PRO A 126 6.28 12.20 1.36
CA PRO A 126 6.15 11.96 -0.07
C PRO A 126 4.73 11.55 -0.46
N HIS A 127 4.12 12.24 -1.42
CA HIS A 127 2.72 12.04 -1.79
C HIS A 127 2.40 12.45 -3.23
N MET A 128 1.46 11.76 -3.87
CA MET A 128 0.77 12.28 -5.06
C MET A 128 -0.27 13.29 -4.60
N GLU A 129 -0.30 14.48 -5.19
CA GLU A 129 -1.31 15.49 -4.91
C GLU A 129 -2.35 15.54 -6.03
N ALA A 130 -3.58 15.21 -5.67
CA ALA A 130 -4.75 15.21 -6.52
C ALA A 130 -5.53 16.52 -6.33
N VAL A 131 -5.35 17.48 -7.24
CA VAL A 131 -5.94 18.83 -7.15
C VAL A 131 -7.33 18.85 -7.81
N PHE A 132 -8.35 19.09 -7.00
CA PHE A 132 -9.74 19.29 -7.41
C PHE A 132 -10.07 20.78 -7.39
N GLY A 133 -10.39 21.36 -8.53
CA GLY A 133 -10.86 22.74 -8.57
C GLY A 133 -10.67 23.45 -9.90
N GLY A 134 -11.27 24.63 -9.99
CA GLY A 134 -11.04 25.56 -11.09
C GLY A 134 -11.35 25.05 -12.48
N SER A 135 -10.72 25.70 -13.45
CA SER A 135 -10.85 25.49 -14.89
C SER A 135 -9.46 25.28 -15.51
N PRO A 136 -9.36 24.63 -16.69
CA PRO A 136 -8.07 24.42 -17.35
C PRO A 136 -7.29 25.73 -17.62
N GLY A 137 -8.00 26.83 -17.84
CA GLY A 137 -7.38 28.15 -18.01
C GLY A 137 -6.58 28.63 -16.80
N ASN A 138 -6.89 28.16 -15.59
CA ASN A 138 -6.15 28.51 -14.37
C ASN A 138 -4.69 28.05 -14.39
N ILE A 139 -4.37 27.01 -15.16
CA ILE A 139 -3.00 26.53 -15.37
C ILE A 139 -2.46 26.83 -16.78
N GLY A 140 -3.18 27.62 -17.57
CA GLY A 140 -2.78 28.02 -18.93
C GLY A 140 -3.16 27.03 -20.03
N MET A 141 -4.10 26.11 -19.77
CA MET A 141 -4.60 25.18 -20.78
C MET A 141 -5.82 25.73 -21.55
N GLY A 142 -6.06 25.15 -22.72
CA GLY A 142 -7.22 25.46 -23.56
C GLY A 142 -8.55 25.00 -22.96
N GLN A 143 -9.65 25.51 -23.52
CA GLN A 143 -11.00 25.07 -23.15
C GLN A 143 -11.22 23.59 -23.51
N GLY A 144 -12.10 22.91 -22.78
CA GLY A 144 -12.45 21.50 -23.03
C GLY A 144 -11.51 20.48 -22.39
N VAL A 145 -10.45 20.91 -21.71
CA VAL A 145 -9.59 20.02 -20.91
C VAL A 145 -10.20 19.80 -19.52
N GLY A 146 -10.54 18.56 -19.19
CA GLY A 146 -11.13 18.16 -17.91
C GLY A 146 -10.12 17.78 -16.85
N GLY A 147 -8.93 17.33 -17.25
CA GLY A 147 -7.87 16.93 -16.34
C GLY A 147 -6.53 16.82 -17.04
N VAL A 148 -5.48 16.84 -16.24
CA VAL A 148 -4.11 16.65 -16.71
C VAL A 148 -3.24 15.99 -15.66
N SER A 149 -2.38 15.09 -16.15
CA SER A 149 -1.35 14.43 -15.37
C SER A 149 -0.02 14.39 -16.15
N PRO A 150 1.13 14.43 -15.47
CA PRO A 150 2.40 14.16 -16.15
C PRO A 150 2.55 12.66 -16.43
N PHE A 151 3.30 12.33 -17.49
CA PHE A 151 3.50 10.95 -17.92
C PHE A 151 4.87 10.79 -18.57
N THR A 152 5.63 9.79 -18.14
CA THR A 152 7.00 9.53 -18.61
C THR A 152 7.02 8.66 -19.86
N THR A 153 7.99 8.87 -20.75
CA THR A 153 8.15 8.06 -21.97
C THR A 153 8.47 6.58 -21.71
N ASP A 154 8.94 6.24 -20.51
CA ASP A 154 9.21 4.87 -20.05
C ASP A 154 8.13 4.33 -19.10
N CYS A 155 7.05 5.08 -18.87
CA CYS A 155 5.96 4.72 -17.96
C CYS A 155 6.43 4.39 -16.53
N ALA A 156 7.48 5.07 -16.09
CA ALA A 156 7.95 5.06 -14.72
C ALA A 156 7.06 5.92 -13.81
N VAL A 157 7.11 5.61 -12.51
CA VAL A 157 6.46 6.42 -11.46
C VAL A 157 7.08 7.82 -11.43
N ILE A 158 6.24 8.82 -11.25
CA ILE A 158 6.62 10.22 -11.05
C ILE A 158 6.39 10.53 -9.58
N GLU A 159 7.44 10.40 -8.76
CA GLU A 159 7.36 10.71 -7.33
C GLU A 159 6.91 12.15 -7.11
N ASN A 160 6.13 12.37 -6.05
CA ASN A 160 5.58 13.66 -5.65
C ASN A 160 4.81 14.41 -6.76
N SER A 161 4.18 13.67 -7.68
CA SER A 161 3.43 14.24 -8.79
C SER A 161 2.22 15.05 -8.32
N ILE A 162 1.94 16.15 -9.02
CA ILE A 162 0.70 16.93 -8.86
C ILE A 162 -0.15 16.71 -10.11
N VAL A 163 -1.40 16.28 -9.93
CA VAL A 163 -2.36 16.01 -11.01
C VAL A 163 -3.64 16.81 -10.82
N PHE A 164 -4.37 17.04 -11.91
CA PHE A 164 -5.48 18.01 -11.92
C PHE A 164 -6.76 17.42 -12.47
N THR A 165 -7.87 17.76 -11.81
CA THR A 165 -9.24 17.55 -12.30
C THR A 165 -9.99 18.88 -12.19
N PHE A 166 -10.36 19.46 -13.33
CA PHE A 166 -10.96 20.79 -13.42
C PHE A 166 -12.46 20.73 -13.20
N THR A 167 -12.87 20.86 -11.95
CA THR A 167 -14.27 20.69 -11.56
C THR A 167 -15.21 21.71 -12.19
N ASN A 168 -14.77 22.84 -12.72
CA ASN A 168 -15.68 23.81 -13.36
C ASN A 168 -16.16 23.35 -14.75
N VAL A 169 -15.51 22.37 -15.36
CA VAL A 169 -15.88 21.84 -16.70
C VAL A 169 -16.33 20.38 -16.66
N LEU A 170 -16.19 19.73 -15.51
CA LEU A 170 -16.54 18.32 -15.33
C LEU A 170 -17.93 18.13 -14.72
N PRO A 171 -18.53 16.94 -14.88
CA PRO A 171 -19.73 16.56 -14.14
C PRO A 171 -19.51 16.72 -12.63
N GLN A 172 -20.50 17.23 -11.90
CA GLN A 172 -20.36 17.52 -10.46
C GLN A 172 -20.57 16.30 -9.54
N GLY A 173 -20.87 15.13 -10.09
CA GLY A 173 -21.15 13.92 -9.32
C GLY A 173 -19.89 13.27 -8.77
N ALA A 174 -19.90 12.93 -7.48
CA ALA A 174 -18.77 12.31 -6.78
C ALA A 174 -18.14 11.10 -7.51
N GLN A 175 -18.97 10.16 -8.02
CA GLN A 175 -18.49 8.99 -8.75
C GLN A 175 -17.69 9.37 -10.00
N ALA A 176 -18.23 10.28 -10.82
CA ALA A 176 -17.59 10.69 -12.06
C ALA A 176 -16.26 11.42 -11.80
N ILE A 177 -16.23 12.33 -10.82
CA ILE A 177 -15.03 13.07 -10.42
C ILE A 177 -13.96 12.15 -9.86
N CYS A 178 -14.35 11.19 -9.01
CA CYS A 178 -13.47 10.18 -8.45
C CYS A 178 -12.83 9.31 -9.55
N GLU A 179 -13.62 8.80 -10.50
CA GLU A 179 -13.11 7.98 -11.61
C GLU A 179 -12.11 8.75 -12.47
N ILE A 180 -12.40 10.03 -12.76
CA ILE A 180 -11.50 10.91 -13.51
C ILE A 180 -10.21 11.16 -12.73
N MET A 181 -10.31 11.52 -11.44
CA MET A 181 -9.10 11.75 -10.65
C MET A 181 -8.27 10.48 -10.49
N ALA A 182 -8.91 9.32 -10.31
CA ALA A 182 -8.20 8.04 -10.25
C ALA A 182 -7.43 7.77 -11.54
N GLN A 183 -8.00 8.11 -12.70
CA GLN A 183 -7.29 8.04 -13.98
C GLN A 183 -6.07 8.97 -14.00
N GLU A 184 -6.21 10.23 -13.58
CA GLU A 184 -5.11 11.20 -13.57
C GLU A 184 -3.98 10.81 -12.60
N VAL A 185 -4.32 10.32 -11.40
CA VAL A 185 -3.34 9.79 -10.44
C VAL A 185 -2.63 8.56 -11.00
N ALA A 186 -3.36 7.67 -11.67
CA ALA A 186 -2.79 6.45 -12.24
C ALA A 186 -1.79 6.73 -13.38
N HIS A 187 -1.96 7.81 -14.14
CA HIS A 187 -0.94 8.28 -15.08
C HIS A 187 0.41 8.56 -14.41
N SER A 188 0.43 9.14 -13.20
CA SER A 188 1.66 9.37 -12.42
C SER A 188 2.30 8.08 -11.91
N TYR A 189 1.53 6.99 -11.79
CA TYR A 189 2.06 5.65 -11.55
C TYR A 189 2.44 4.90 -12.85
N GLY A 190 2.32 5.57 -14.01
CA GLY A 190 2.74 5.08 -15.31
C GLY A 190 1.68 4.29 -16.07
N LEU A 191 0.41 4.33 -15.65
CA LEU A 191 -0.69 3.67 -16.35
C LEU A 191 -1.15 4.51 -17.54
N ASP A 192 -1.28 3.86 -18.69
CA ASP A 192 -1.78 4.47 -19.92
C ASP A 192 -3.28 4.18 -20.05
N HIS A 193 -3.93 4.80 -21.02
CA HIS A 193 -5.31 4.46 -21.36
C HIS A 193 -5.41 3.04 -21.92
N GLU A 194 -6.49 2.34 -21.57
CA GLU A 194 -6.73 0.96 -21.96
C GLU A 194 -8.12 0.71 -22.54
N MET A 195 -8.21 -0.33 -23.36
CA MET A 195 -9.43 -0.72 -24.09
C MET A 195 -10.32 -1.64 -23.25
N LEU A 196 -10.55 -1.28 -21.98
CA LEU A 196 -11.43 -2.01 -21.07
C LEU A 196 -12.48 -1.08 -20.46
N ALA A 197 -13.71 -1.20 -20.93
CA ALA A 197 -14.79 -0.30 -20.56
C ALA A 197 -15.18 -0.35 -19.09
N SER A 198 -14.66 -1.21 -18.22
CA SER A 198 -15.00 -1.20 -16.79
C SER A 198 -13.88 -0.66 -15.90
N ASP A 199 -12.72 -0.35 -16.49
CA ASP A 199 -11.56 0.24 -15.83
C ASP A 199 -11.65 1.79 -15.87
N PRO A 200 -11.15 2.54 -14.86
CA PRO A 200 -11.06 4.00 -14.92
C PRO A 200 -10.11 4.52 -16.01
N MET A 201 -9.12 3.76 -16.45
CA MET A 201 -8.15 4.17 -17.47
C MET A 201 -8.70 4.16 -18.90
N THR A 202 -10.00 4.35 -19.12
CA THR A 202 -10.63 4.15 -20.44
C THR A 202 -11.52 5.30 -20.88
N TYR A 203 -11.67 5.45 -22.19
CA TYR A 203 -12.63 6.36 -22.83
C TYR A 203 -13.88 5.64 -23.34
N LEU A 204 -13.94 4.32 -23.18
CA LEU A 204 -15.08 3.53 -23.61
C LEU A 204 -16.28 3.81 -22.70
N SER A 205 -17.47 3.94 -23.30
CA SER A 205 -18.71 4.12 -22.55
C SER A 205 -19.00 2.90 -21.67
N PHE A 206 -19.51 3.14 -20.47
CA PHE A 206 -19.84 2.10 -19.51
C PHE A 206 -21.05 2.51 -18.69
N ASN A 207 -21.89 1.54 -18.38
CA ASN A 207 -23.02 1.73 -17.47
C ASN A 207 -22.69 1.01 -16.15
N GLY A 208 -22.20 1.76 -15.18
CA GLY A 208 -21.77 1.25 -13.88
C GLY A 208 -20.60 2.05 -13.32
N ALA A 209 -20.23 1.73 -12.08
CA ALA A 209 -19.04 2.27 -11.43
C ALA A 209 -17.78 1.54 -11.93
N ARG A 210 -16.72 2.30 -12.21
CA ARG A 210 -15.44 1.77 -12.66
C ARG A 210 -14.58 1.38 -11.47
N SER A 211 -13.71 0.41 -11.69
CA SER A 211 -12.60 0.10 -10.79
C SER A 211 -11.44 -0.50 -11.55
N PHE A 212 -10.22 -0.33 -11.04
CA PHE A 212 -9.04 -0.96 -11.64
C PHE A 212 -9.26 -2.46 -11.80
N LYS A 213 -8.90 -3.02 -12.96
CA LYS A 213 -9.13 -4.41 -13.32
C LYS A 213 -7.85 -5.23 -13.37
N ASP A 214 -7.93 -6.42 -12.78
CA ASP A 214 -6.92 -7.46 -12.92
C ASP A 214 -7.15 -8.23 -14.24
N GLN A 215 -7.03 -7.50 -15.35
CA GLN A 215 -7.19 -8.05 -16.68
C GLN A 215 -6.16 -7.43 -17.62
N THR A 216 -5.42 -8.26 -18.35
CA THR A 216 -4.48 -7.76 -19.37
C THR A 216 -5.25 -7.40 -20.63
N VAL A 217 -5.19 -6.13 -21.03
CA VAL A 217 -5.86 -5.57 -22.21
C VAL A 217 -4.91 -4.68 -23.01
N PRO A 218 -5.14 -4.49 -24.31
CA PRO A 218 -4.38 -3.53 -25.09
C PRO A 218 -4.62 -2.10 -24.58
N CYS A 219 -3.60 -1.26 -24.70
CA CYS A 219 -3.76 0.17 -24.48
C CYS A 219 -4.51 0.81 -25.64
N GLY A 220 -5.07 2.00 -25.43
CA GLY A 220 -5.77 2.75 -26.46
C GLY A 220 -7.00 3.49 -25.96
N GLU A 221 -7.54 4.32 -26.86
CA GLU A 221 -8.70 5.19 -26.59
C GLU A 221 -9.79 5.02 -27.66
N TYR A 222 -9.37 4.88 -28.93
CA TYR A 222 -10.24 4.50 -30.06
C TYR A 222 -9.95 3.10 -30.60
N GLN A 223 -8.67 2.74 -30.68
CA GLN A 223 -8.18 1.50 -31.26
C GLN A 223 -7.08 0.93 -30.38
N ASN A 224 -6.84 -0.36 -30.51
CA ASN A 224 -5.77 -1.04 -29.80
C ASN A 224 -4.40 -0.48 -30.25
N ARG A 225 -3.55 -0.17 -29.28
CA ARG A 225 -2.14 0.21 -29.48
C ARG A 225 -1.28 -0.32 -28.33
N ALA A 226 0.03 -0.29 -28.53
CA ALA A 226 0.97 -0.47 -27.43
C ALA A 226 0.86 0.72 -26.46
N CYS A 227 1.22 0.47 -25.20
CA CYS A 227 1.16 1.48 -24.17
C CYS A 227 2.39 2.41 -24.23
N GLY A 228 2.16 3.69 -24.00
CA GLY A 228 3.15 4.75 -24.03
C GLY A 228 2.50 6.09 -24.34
N ILE A 229 3.34 7.10 -24.58
CA ILE A 229 2.88 8.45 -24.89
C ILE A 229 3.76 9.10 -25.95
N GLY A 230 3.21 10.00 -26.77
CA GLY A 230 4.02 10.83 -27.66
C GLY A 230 4.90 10.02 -28.63
N GLY A 231 4.43 8.85 -29.07
CA GLY A 231 5.18 7.94 -29.95
C GLY A 231 6.17 7.00 -29.24
N SER A 232 6.39 7.17 -27.93
CA SER A 232 7.12 6.18 -27.14
C SER A 232 6.27 4.93 -26.90
N THR A 233 6.94 3.80 -26.66
CA THR A 233 6.30 2.55 -26.24
C THR A 233 7.06 2.00 -25.05
N CYS A 234 6.33 1.75 -23.95
CA CYS A 234 6.91 1.22 -22.72
C CYS A 234 6.46 -0.22 -22.41
N ARG A 235 5.31 -0.66 -22.94
CA ARG A 235 4.80 -2.03 -22.81
C ARG A 235 3.78 -2.35 -23.89
N ALA A 236 3.60 -3.63 -24.21
CA ALA A 236 2.66 -4.05 -25.26
C ALA A 236 1.18 -3.89 -24.84
N ASN A 237 0.88 -4.25 -23.60
CA ASN A 237 -0.46 -4.27 -23.00
C ASN A 237 -0.37 -3.81 -21.54
N GLN A 238 -1.52 -3.58 -20.92
CA GLN A 238 -1.62 -3.17 -19.52
C GLN A 238 -2.58 -4.07 -18.75
N ASN A 239 -2.28 -4.25 -17.46
CA ASN A 239 -3.21 -4.71 -16.44
C ASN A 239 -3.07 -3.71 -15.29
N SER A 240 -4.11 -2.93 -15.02
CA SER A 240 -4.04 -1.80 -14.09
C SER A 240 -3.80 -2.26 -12.66
N VAL A 241 -4.48 -3.31 -12.20
CA VAL A 241 -4.26 -3.87 -10.85
C VAL A 241 -2.85 -4.42 -10.69
N LYS A 242 -2.34 -5.16 -11.69
CA LYS A 242 -0.99 -5.72 -11.62
C LYS A 242 0.07 -4.62 -11.58
N LEU A 243 -0.04 -3.61 -12.45
CA LEU A 243 0.91 -2.49 -12.46
C LEU A 243 0.86 -1.70 -11.16
N LEU A 244 -0.33 -1.33 -10.67
CA LEU A 244 -0.46 -0.62 -9.39
C LEU A 244 0.07 -1.46 -8.23
N THR A 245 -0.14 -2.78 -8.23
CA THR A 245 0.47 -3.68 -7.25
C THR A 245 2.00 -3.70 -7.34
N GLU A 246 2.57 -3.68 -8.54
CA GLU A 246 4.03 -3.60 -8.75
C GLU A 246 4.62 -2.26 -8.31
N ARG A 247 3.84 -1.16 -8.33
CA ARG A 247 4.30 0.18 -7.91
C ARG A 247 4.06 0.44 -6.43
N LEU A 248 2.93 0.02 -5.90
CA LEU A 248 2.48 0.38 -4.56
C LEU A 248 2.64 -0.77 -3.57
N GLY A 249 2.62 -2.01 -4.03
CA GLY A 249 2.40 -3.18 -3.19
C GLY A 249 0.91 -3.48 -3.04
N ARG A 250 0.59 -4.64 -2.47
CA ARG A 250 -0.78 -4.99 -2.08
C ARG A 250 -1.09 -4.39 -0.72
N ALA A 251 -2.32 -3.94 -0.53
CA ALA A 251 -2.78 -3.56 0.80
C ALA A 251 -2.63 -4.75 1.75
N ASP A 252 -2.01 -4.48 2.90
CA ASP A 252 -2.12 -5.38 4.03
C ASP A 252 -3.42 -5.07 4.77
N LEU A 253 -4.19 -6.11 5.08
CA LEU A 253 -5.52 -6.02 5.71
C LEU A 253 -5.65 -6.93 6.93
N VAL A 254 -4.59 -7.67 7.25
CA VAL A 254 -4.56 -8.61 8.36
C VAL A 254 -3.70 -7.97 9.43
N ALA A 255 -4.22 -7.94 10.65
CA ALA A 255 -3.49 -7.39 11.77
C ALA A 255 -2.45 -8.40 12.31
N PRO A 256 -1.35 -7.94 12.91
CA PRO A 256 -0.36 -8.82 13.49
C PRO A 256 -0.94 -9.63 14.65
N THR A 257 -0.38 -10.82 14.86
CA THR A 257 -0.58 -11.61 16.09
C THR A 257 0.47 -11.23 17.14
N LEU A 258 0.08 -11.28 18.41
CA LEU A 258 0.93 -10.91 19.55
C LEU A 258 0.89 -11.97 20.64
N ASP A 259 2.07 -12.38 21.10
CA ASP A 259 2.29 -13.24 22.25
C ASP A 259 3.30 -12.63 23.23
N ILE A 260 2.94 -12.58 24.51
CA ILE A 260 3.87 -12.21 25.59
C ILE A 260 4.34 -13.53 26.20
N SER A 261 5.60 -13.88 25.94
CA SER A 261 6.16 -15.18 26.30
C SER A 261 6.78 -15.20 27.70
N SER A 262 7.13 -14.03 28.23
CA SER A 262 7.58 -13.86 29.61
C SER A 262 7.36 -12.42 30.06
N PRO A 263 6.99 -12.16 31.31
CA PRO A 263 6.51 -13.16 32.28
C PRO A 263 5.14 -13.75 31.89
N ALA A 264 4.76 -14.86 32.53
CA ALA A 264 3.42 -15.41 32.39
C ALA A 264 2.38 -14.56 33.15
N ASP A 265 1.12 -14.63 32.74
CA ASP A 265 0.03 -13.94 33.44
C ASP A 265 -0.12 -14.49 34.87
N GLY A 266 -0.11 -13.59 35.85
CA GLY A 266 -0.11 -13.86 37.28
C GLY A 266 1.25 -14.25 37.88
N GLU A 267 2.34 -14.26 37.10
CA GLU A 267 3.66 -14.63 37.60
C GLU A 267 4.16 -13.65 38.67
N THR A 268 4.80 -14.20 39.71
CA THR A 268 5.51 -13.38 40.71
C THR A 268 6.95 -13.20 40.27
N VAL A 269 7.37 -11.94 40.10
CA VAL A 269 8.68 -11.57 39.55
C VAL A 269 9.42 -10.63 40.49
N ALA A 270 10.76 -10.65 40.43
CA ALA A 270 11.57 -9.62 41.08
C ALA A 270 11.48 -8.30 40.28
N PRO A 271 11.60 -7.13 40.92
CA PRO A 271 11.64 -5.86 40.20
C PRO A 271 12.83 -5.79 39.24
N GLY A 272 12.67 -5.10 38.11
CA GLY A 272 13.69 -5.05 37.06
C GLY A 272 13.71 -6.29 36.15
N PHE A 273 12.61 -7.04 36.11
CA PHE A 273 12.42 -8.15 35.17
C PHE A 273 12.33 -7.64 33.71
N GLU A 274 12.42 -8.57 32.76
CA GLU A 274 12.33 -8.28 31.33
C GLU A 274 11.01 -8.84 30.77
N VAL A 275 10.32 -8.06 29.96
CA VAL A 275 9.15 -8.51 29.20
C VAL A 275 9.62 -8.98 27.83
N ALA A 276 9.41 -10.26 27.55
CA ALA A 276 9.66 -10.89 26.27
C ALA A 276 8.35 -11.05 25.51
N ALA A 277 8.32 -10.58 24.26
CA ALA A 277 7.16 -10.71 23.39
C ALA A 277 7.56 -11.07 21.95
N THR A 278 6.68 -11.77 21.25
CA THR A 278 6.82 -12.07 19.83
C THR A 278 5.58 -11.61 19.08
N ALA A 279 5.79 -11.21 17.82
CA ALA A 279 4.70 -10.89 16.93
C ALA A 279 4.95 -11.49 15.56
N MET A 280 3.87 -11.81 14.86
CA MET A 280 3.91 -12.33 13.50
C MET A 280 2.81 -11.69 12.67
N ASP A 281 3.11 -11.44 11.40
CA ASP A 281 2.19 -10.89 10.42
C ASP A 281 2.46 -11.50 9.03
N ASN A 282 1.48 -11.48 8.13
CA ASN A 282 1.60 -11.99 6.76
C ASN A 282 2.42 -11.09 5.83
N VAL A 283 2.53 -9.78 6.10
CA VAL A 283 3.39 -8.86 5.35
C VAL A 283 4.56 -8.41 6.21
N ALA A 284 4.31 -7.73 7.33
CA ALA A 284 5.37 -7.22 8.20
C ALA A 284 4.83 -6.75 9.56
N VAL A 285 5.64 -6.94 10.61
CA VAL A 285 5.48 -6.19 11.86
C VAL A 285 6.51 -5.06 11.87
N THR A 286 6.08 -3.84 12.18
CA THR A 286 6.93 -2.64 12.13
C THR A 286 7.43 -2.19 13.50
N GLY A 287 6.77 -2.59 14.58
CA GLY A 287 7.28 -2.37 15.93
C GLY A 287 6.33 -2.80 17.03
N ALA A 288 6.82 -2.63 18.25
CA ALA A 288 6.13 -2.90 19.50
C ALA A 288 6.36 -1.79 20.52
N ARG A 289 5.46 -1.64 21.49
CA ARG A 289 5.55 -0.70 22.61
C ARG A 289 5.08 -1.39 23.89
N LEU A 290 5.79 -1.16 25.00
CA LEU A 290 5.40 -1.66 26.32
C LEU A 290 4.85 -0.51 27.17
N PHE A 291 3.79 -0.79 27.91
CA PHE A 291 3.29 0.03 29.00
C PHE A 291 3.25 -0.78 30.30
N VAL A 292 3.56 -0.14 31.41
CA VAL A 292 3.41 -0.69 32.78
C VAL A 292 2.51 0.26 33.56
N ASP A 293 1.36 -0.22 34.04
CA ASP A 293 0.33 0.60 34.70
C ASP A 293 -0.04 1.85 33.89
N ASP A 294 -0.24 1.66 32.58
CA ASP A 294 -0.48 2.71 31.58
C ASP A 294 0.65 3.74 31.39
N VAL A 295 1.80 3.57 32.06
CA VAL A 295 3.03 4.33 31.80
C VAL A 295 3.78 3.72 30.62
N ASP A 296 3.98 4.52 29.58
CA ASP A 296 4.69 4.14 28.36
C ASP A 296 6.20 4.03 28.59
N LEU A 297 6.75 2.84 28.36
CA LEU A 297 8.19 2.56 28.48
C LEU A 297 8.95 2.68 27.14
N GLY A 298 8.26 3.04 26.06
CA GLY A 298 8.85 3.28 24.75
C GLY A 298 8.61 2.17 23.74
N ALA A 299 8.99 2.47 22.49
CA ALA A 299 8.78 1.61 21.34
C ALA A 299 10.09 1.00 20.83
N VAL A 300 10.00 -0.24 20.35
CA VAL A 300 11.05 -0.95 19.62
C VAL A 300 10.57 -1.14 18.19
N THR A 301 11.39 -0.73 17.22
CA THR A 301 11.09 -0.88 15.78
C THR A 301 11.61 -2.21 15.23
N GLY A 302 10.93 -2.75 14.23
CA GLY A 302 11.28 -4.00 13.55
C GLY A 302 10.39 -5.17 13.96
N PRO A 303 10.64 -6.38 13.43
CA PRO A 303 9.72 -7.51 13.54
C PRO A 303 9.79 -8.27 14.88
N GLY A 304 10.64 -7.86 15.81
CA GLY A 304 10.94 -8.60 17.03
C GLY A 304 11.95 -9.75 16.83
N PRO A 305 12.12 -10.65 17.82
CA PRO A 305 11.46 -10.65 19.13
C PRO A 305 11.75 -9.38 19.94
N TYR A 306 10.83 -9.01 20.83
CA TYR A 306 10.93 -7.79 21.64
C TYR A 306 11.33 -8.12 23.06
N MET A 307 12.32 -7.39 23.56
CA MET A 307 12.77 -7.46 24.95
C MET A 307 12.68 -6.07 25.55
N PHE A 308 11.88 -5.93 26.61
CA PHE A 308 11.68 -4.66 27.29
C PHE A 308 12.13 -4.77 28.74
N PRO A 309 13.23 -4.09 29.13
CA PRO A 309 13.60 -4.01 30.53
C PRO A 309 12.58 -3.18 31.30
N THR A 310 12.17 -3.65 32.49
CA THR A 310 11.32 -2.88 33.41
C THR A 310 12.15 -2.15 34.46
N ASP A 311 11.53 -1.18 35.13
CA ASP A 311 12.20 -0.38 36.15
C ASP A 311 12.53 -1.24 37.39
N PRO A 312 13.81 -1.31 37.84
CA PRO A 312 14.19 -2.03 39.06
C PRO A 312 13.63 -1.41 40.35
N SER A 313 13.00 -0.23 40.26
CA SER A 313 12.35 0.46 41.37
C SER A 313 10.82 0.25 41.44
N LEU A 314 10.25 -0.60 40.56
CA LEU A 314 8.82 -0.98 40.63
C LEU A 314 8.43 -1.38 42.06
N ALA A 315 7.26 -0.92 42.48
CA ALA A 315 6.73 -1.19 43.81
C ALA A 315 6.41 -2.69 43.97
N ASP A 316 6.31 -3.15 45.21
CA ASP A 316 5.78 -4.51 45.43
C ASP A 316 4.26 -4.48 45.22
N GLY A 317 3.71 -5.53 44.61
CA GLY A 317 2.27 -5.67 44.32
C GLY A 317 1.96 -5.96 42.87
N ALA A 318 0.67 -5.93 42.54
CA ALA A 318 0.18 -6.21 41.19
C ALA A 318 0.48 -5.04 40.24
N HIS A 319 1.08 -5.37 39.08
CA HIS A 319 1.36 -4.44 37.98
C HIS A 319 0.74 -4.97 36.69
N VAL A 320 0.16 -4.07 35.89
CA VAL A 320 -0.44 -4.41 34.60
C VAL A 320 0.57 -4.13 33.48
N LEU A 321 0.91 -5.15 32.71
CA LEU A 321 1.79 -5.05 31.55
C LEU A 321 0.93 -5.07 30.29
N LYS A 322 1.06 -4.05 29.45
CA LYS A 322 0.35 -3.94 28.18
C LYS A 322 1.38 -3.82 27.07
N VAL A 323 1.46 -4.83 26.20
CA VAL A 323 2.27 -4.77 24.97
C VAL A 323 1.35 -4.46 23.81
N GLU A 324 1.71 -3.47 23.02
CA GLU A 324 1.07 -3.12 21.75
C GLU A 324 2.05 -3.42 20.62
N VAL A 325 1.62 -4.10 19.56
CA VAL A 325 2.40 -4.31 18.33
C VAL A 325 1.64 -3.79 17.14
N THR A 326 2.35 -3.39 16.09
CA THR A 326 1.73 -2.81 14.89
C THR A 326 2.50 -3.16 13.62
N ASP A 327 1.78 -3.39 12.54
CA ASP A 327 2.29 -3.44 11.16
C ASP A 327 2.40 -2.03 10.52
N GLY A 328 2.13 -0.97 11.29
CA GLY A 328 2.09 0.42 10.86
C GLY A 328 0.68 0.94 10.57
N LYS A 329 -0.33 0.07 10.50
CA LYS A 329 -1.74 0.40 10.24
C LYS A 329 -2.71 -0.25 11.23
N HIS A 330 -2.44 -1.47 11.66
CA HIS A 330 -3.28 -2.28 12.52
C HIS A 330 -2.56 -2.58 13.85
N PRO A 331 -2.76 -1.75 14.89
CA PRO A 331 -2.24 -2.04 16.21
C PRO A 331 -3.04 -3.16 16.88
N VAL A 332 -2.34 -4.08 17.56
CA VAL A 332 -2.91 -5.13 18.39
C VAL A 332 -2.27 -5.10 19.77
N THR A 333 -3.10 -5.22 20.79
CA THR A 333 -2.68 -5.09 22.18
C THR A 333 -2.96 -6.35 22.96
N ARG A 334 -2.04 -6.72 23.84
CA ARG A 334 -2.20 -7.79 24.82
C ARG A 334 -1.80 -7.30 26.21
N THR A 335 -2.57 -7.71 27.20
CA THR A 335 -2.36 -7.33 28.59
C THR A 335 -2.19 -8.58 29.45
N ILE A 336 -1.22 -8.55 30.36
CA ILE A 336 -1.05 -9.52 31.45
C ILE A 336 -0.87 -8.76 32.76
N THR A 337 -1.09 -9.42 33.89
CA THR A 337 -0.81 -8.89 35.23
C THR A 337 0.33 -9.67 35.84
N VAL A 338 1.26 -9.01 36.52
CA VAL A 338 2.32 -9.66 37.30
C VAL A 338 2.28 -9.19 38.73
N ASN A 339 2.83 -9.97 39.66
CA ASN A 339 3.01 -9.57 41.04
C ASN A 339 4.49 -9.32 41.32
N VAL A 340 4.89 -8.08 41.52
CA VAL A 340 6.28 -7.73 41.84
C VAL A 340 6.52 -7.96 43.34
N ALA A 341 7.58 -8.68 43.68
CA ALA A 341 7.98 -8.92 45.07
C ALA A 341 9.50 -8.93 45.25
N ARG A 342 10.03 -8.01 46.06
CA ARG A 342 11.44 -7.98 46.48
C ARG A 342 11.80 -9.25 47.28
N GLY A 343 12.70 -10.06 46.72
CA GLY A 343 13.22 -11.28 47.36
C GLY A 343 12.66 -12.60 46.80
N GLY A 344 11.79 -12.57 45.78
CA GLY A 344 11.17 -13.76 45.19
C GLY A 344 11.98 -14.52 44.13
N GLY A 345 13.29 -14.29 44.01
CA GLY A 345 14.13 -14.98 43.03
C GLY A 345 14.42 -16.43 43.43
N SER A 346 13.70 -17.37 42.81
CA SER A 346 14.00 -18.81 42.76
C SER A 346 13.99 -19.59 44.09
N GLY A 347 12.80 -19.99 44.55
CA GLY A 347 12.64 -21.02 45.58
C GLY A 347 12.92 -22.43 45.04
N GLY A 348 14.20 -22.83 45.01
CA GLY A 348 14.58 -24.23 45.17
C GLY A 348 14.55 -24.54 46.66
N GLY A 349 13.67 -25.47 47.07
CA GLY A 349 13.35 -25.70 48.48
C GLY A 349 14.50 -26.28 49.28
N ASP A 350 14.70 -25.72 50.47
CA ASP A 350 15.33 -26.42 51.59
C ASP A 350 14.30 -26.53 52.71
N GLY A 351 13.93 -27.77 52.99
CA GLY A 351 13.01 -28.15 54.05
C GLY A 351 13.61 -27.91 55.42
N ASP A 352 12.76 -27.39 56.30
CA ASP A 352 12.96 -27.25 57.73
C ASP A 352 13.17 -28.61 58.41
N GLY A 353 14.02 -28.66 59.43
CA GLY A 353 14.36 -29.90 60.14
C GLY A 353 15.22 -29.70 61.40
N GLY A 354 14.65 -29.14 62.46
CA GLY A 354 14.94 -29.53 63.85
C GLY A 354 13.85 -30.53 64.31
N GLU A 355 13.99 -31.45 65.26
CA GLU A 355 14.87 -31.61 66.42
C GLU A 355 14.85 -33.12 66.85
N ASP A 356 15.98 -33.59 67.40
CA ASP A 356 16.18 -34.39 68.62
C ASP A 356 15.47 -35.75 68.88
N GLY A 357 16.28 -36.79 69.15
CA GLY A 357 16.07 -37.62 70.35
C GLY A 357 15.96 -39.16 70.23
N ALA A 358 17.09 -39.84 70.51
CA ALA A 358 17.25 -41.13 71.22
C ALA A 358 16.94 -42.49 70.52
N SER A 359 17.99 -43.32 70.45
CA SER A 359 18.07 -44.79 70.18
C SER A 359 17.63 -45.64 71.40
N PRO A 360 17.66 -47.02 71.42
CA PRO A 360 18.28 -47.98 70.48
C PRO A 360 17.53 -49.32 70.21
N GLU A 361 18.20 -50.20 69.43
CA GLU A 361 17.95 -51.63 69.15
C GLU A 361 16.82 -51.85 68.10
N ASP A 362 17.02 -52.54 66.97
CA ASP A 362 17.45 -53.94 66.84
C ASP A 362 17.87 -54.22 65.38
N ASP A 363 18.49 -55.38 65.21
CA ASP A 363 19.25 -55.95 64.13
C ASP A 363 18.53 -56.36 62.81
N GLY A 364 19.33 -56.56 61.76
CA GLY A 364 19.04 -57.56 60.72
C GLY A 364 18.64 -57.06 59.33
N ALA A 365 19.61 -57.08 58.40
CA ALA A 365 19.60 -57.88 57.16
C ALA A 365 20.13 -57.13 55.92
N ILE A 366 21.33 -57.54 55.51
CA ILE A 366 21.94 -57.32 54.20
C ILE A 366 21.24 -58.21 53.16
N THR A 367 20.67 -57.62 52.10
CA THR A 367 20.62 -58.10 50.69
C THR A 367 20.21 -56.87 49.87
N GLY A 368 20.83 -56.40 48.78
CA GLY A 368 21.65 -56.99 47.73
C GLY A 368 20.96 -56.67 46.39
N GLY A 369 21.55 -55.85 45.52
CA GLY A 369 21.13 -55.76 44.11
C GLY A 369 21.27 -54.40 43.43
N CYS A 370 22.38 -54.21 42.69
CA CYS A 370 22.54 -53.16 41.68
C CYS A 370 21.59 -53.39 40.47
N SER A 371 21.07 -52.29 39.90
CA SER A 371 20.58 -52.25 38.52
C SER A 371 20.82 -50.87 37.92
N THR A 372 21.59 -50.88 36.85
CA THR A 372 22.03 -49.76 36.01
C THR A 372 21.00 -49.41 34.93
N GLY A 373 20.82 -48.11 34.67
CA GLY A 373 20.84 -47.50 33.33
C GLY A 373 19.74 -47.80 32.30
N GLY A 374 19.16 -46.72 31.76
CA GLY A 374 19.04 -46.58 30.30
C GLY A 374 17.65 -46.40 29.69
N SER A 375 17.40 -45.15 29.26
CA SER A 375 16.79 -44.75 27.96
C SER A 375 15.36 -45.20 27.61
N GLY A 376 14.45 -44.21 27.60
CA GLY A 376 13.22 -44.20 26.80
C GLY A 376 13.13 -42.90 26.00
N ALA A 377 13.46 -42.96 24.72
CA ALA A 377 13.36 -41.85 23.77
C ALA A 377 11.91 -41.66 23.30
N GLY A 378 11.37 -40.46 23.44
CA GLY A 378 10.10 -40.04 22.84
C GLY A 378 10.29 -39.62 21.38
N LEU A 379 9.59 -40.31 20.48
CA LEU A 379 9.57 -40.06 19.04
C LEU A 379 8.85 -38.74 18.70
N TRP A 380 9.54 -37.87 17.97
CA TRP A 380 8.96 -36.76 17.21
C TRP A 380 8.49 -37.27 15.85
N LEU A 381 7.19 -37.12 15.53
CA LEU A 381 6.65 -37.32 14.19
C LEU A 381 6.53 -35.97 13.49
N ALA A 382 7.38 -35.72 12.49
CA ALA A 382 7.21 -34.65 11.51
C ALA A 382 6.79 -35.28 10.18
N LEU A 383 5.59 -34.95 9.70
CA LEU A 383 5.10 -35.38 8.39
C LEU A 383 5.27 -34.22 7.39
N TRP A 384 6.26 -34.34 6.51
CA TRP A 384 6.37 -33.56 5.27
C TRP A 384 5.91 -34.44 4.12
N LEU A 385 4.86 -34.03 3.40
CA LEU A 385 4.46 -34.66 2.13
C LEU A 385 4.75 -33.68 0.98
N GLY A 386 5.87 -33.92 0.30
CA GLY A 386 6.15 -33.34 -1.01
C GLY A 386 5.57 -34.24 -2.11
N LEU A 387 4.75 -33.69 -2.99
CA LEU A 387 4.34 -34.35 -4.22
C LEU A 387 5.11 -33.75 -5.40
N ALA A 388 6.07 -34.52 -5.91
CA ALA A 388 6.67 -34.31 -7.21
C ALA A 388 5.84 -35.05 -8.27
N VAL A 389 5.39 -34.36 -9.32
CA VAL A 389 4.84 -35.01 -10.52
C VAL A 389 5.83 -34.82 -11.67
N ALA A 390 6.24 -35.96 -12.21
CA ALA A 390 7.25 -36.13 -13.23
C ALA A 390 6.77 -35.69 -14.63
N ARG A 391 7.72 -35.13 -15.38
CA ARG A 391 7.68 -34.95 -16.84
C ARG A 391 7.57 -36.29 -17.56
N ARG A 392 6.68 -36.40 -18.55
CA ARG A 392 6.86 -37.29 -19.70
C ARG A 392 6.72 -36.49 -20.99
N GLY A 393 7.79 -36.49 -21.78
CA GLY A 393 7.79 -35.97 -23.14
C GLY A 393 7.22 -36.99 -24.12
N VAL A 394 6.60 -36.49 -25.18
CA VAL A 394 6.37 -37.22 -26.43
C VAL A 394 6.77 -36.29 -27.58
N ARG A 395 7.64 -36.81 -28.46
CA ARG A 395 8.05 -36.19 -29.73
C ARG A 395 7.06 -36.54 -30.84
N ARG A 396 6.84 -35.56 -31.73
CA ARG A 396 6.58 -35.62 -33.19
C ARG A 396 5.56 -36.61 -33.74
N LEU A 397 4.56 -36.08 -34.45
CA LEU A 397 4.52 -36.07 -35.92
C LEU A 397 4.04 -34.69 -36.40
#